data_AF-A0A4W6EQV1-F1
#
_entry.id   AF-A0A4W6EQV1-F1
#
_cell.length_a   1.000
_cell.length_b   1.000
_cell.length_c   1.000
_cell.angle_alpha   90.00
_cell.angle_beta   90.00
_cell.angle_gamma   90.00
#
_symmetry.space_group_name_H-M   'P 1'
#
loop_
_entity.id
_entity.type
_entity.pdbx_description
1 polymer ?
#
loop_
_entity_poly.entity_id
_entity_poly.type
_entity_poly.pdbx_seq_one_letter_code
_entity_poly.pdbx_strand_id
1 'polypeptide(L)'
;MFRFTVKGESRMIRMQFDGSSRAEAIKECSSAVEKLMEYLPVTTQDDAPLPLNQPPAEASAPVIQQTWQGKAVGIEPEVVQGSLSIKRLAQHLLGETAVTLPQVYRHGSLAQGDLEPFLRVCLLDPSFHAFVENVEGELRKLLQD
;
A
#
# COMPACT_ATOMS: atom_id res chain seq x y z
N MET A 1 -15.51 2.55 7.11
CA MET A 1 -16.19 1.93 5.95
C MET A 1 -15.18 1.83 4.83
N PHE A 2 -15.08 0.69 4.15
CA PHE A 2 -14.08 0.43 3.12
C PHE A 2 -14.76 0.33 1.76
N ARG A 3 -14.22 1.02 0.77
CA ARG A 3 -14.59 0.87 -0.63
C ARG A 3 -13.36 0.38 -1.39
N PHE A 4 -13.52 -0.68 -2.16
CA PHE A 4 -12.48 -1.14 -3.07
C PHE A 4 -13.05 -1.34 -4.46
N THR A 5 -12.23 -1.08 -5.47
CA THR A 5 -12.59 -1.22 -6.87
C THR A 5 -11.58 -2.13 -7.55
N VAL A 6 -12.06 -3.21 -8.17
CA VAL A 6 -11.22 -4.19 -8.87
C VAL A 6 -11.80 -4.37 -10.27
N LYS A 7 -10.98 -4.15 -11.30
CA LYS A 7 -11.38 -4.28 -12.72
C LYS A 7 -12.67 -3.51 -13.07
N GLY A 8 -12.89 -2.33 -12.48
CA GLY A 8 -14.08 -1.50 -12.69
C GLY A 8 -15.29 -1.86 -11.83
N GLU A 9 -15.25 -2.96 -11.08
CA GLU A 9 -16.31 -3.32 -10.13
C GLU A 9 -15.98 -2.78 -8.74
N SER A 10 -16.91 -2.05 -8.12
CA SER A 10 -16.74 -1.50 -6.77
C SER A 10 -17.60 -2.24 -5.75
N ARG A 11 -17.03 -2.52 -4.56
CA ARG A 11 -17.76 -3.08 -3.43
C ARG A 11 -17.50 -2.26 -2.18
N MET A 12 -18.49 -2.23 -1.29
CA MET A 12 -18.39 -1.56 0.01
C MET A 12 -18.54 -2.55 1.15
N ILE A 13 -17.67 -2.44 2.15
CA ILE A 13 -17.70 -3.23 3.36
C ILE A 13 -17.74 -2.29 4.56
N ARG A 14 -18.60 -2.61 5.53
CA ARG A 14 -18.61 -1.98 6.84
C ARG A 14 -18.16 -2.98 7.89
N MET A 15 -17.39 -2.48 8.85
CA MET A 15 -16.90 -3.22 10.00
C MET A 15 -17.38 -2.51 11.26
N GLN A 16 -17.67 -3.27 12.30
CA GLN A 16 -17.96 -2.79 13.63
C GLN A 16 -16.89 -3.33 14.57
N PHE A 17 -16.32 -2.45 15.40
CA PHE A 17 -15.40 -2.84 16.46
C PHE A 17 -16.20 -3.25 17.69
N ASP A 18 -15.75 -4.32 18.33
CA ASP A 18 -16.34 -4.86 19.55
C ASP A 18 -15.59 -4.36 20.79
N GLY A 19 -16.22 -4.45 21.95
CA GLY A 19 -15.63 -4.07 23.23
C GLY A 19 -16.60 -4.29 24.39
N SER A 20 -16.07 -4.44 25.61
CA SER A 20 -16.89 -4.58 26.82
C SER A 20 -17.75 -3.35 27.12
N SER A 21 -17.42 -2.21 26.49
CA SER A 21 -18.22 -0.99 26.50
C SER A 21 -18.11 -0.24 25.17
N ARG A 22 -19.07 0.67 24.93
CA ARG A 22 -19.01 1.58 23.77
C ARG A 22 -17.70 2.38 23.73
N ALA A 23 -17.20 2.83 24.88
CA ALA A 23 -15.97 3.61 24.95
C ALA A 23 -14.75 2.78 24.52
N GLU A 24 -14.69 1.52 24.93
CA GLU A 24 -13.63 0.59 24.52
C GLU A 24 -13.72 0.29 23.02
N ALA A 25 -14.89 -0.04 22.49
CA ALA A 25 -15.09 -0.27 21.06
C ALA A 25 -14.69 0.94 20.20
N ILE A 26 -14.96 2.16 20.67
CA ILE A 26 -14.52 3.40 20.01
C ILE A 26 -12.99 3.53 20.06
N LYS A 27 -12.36 3.26 21.21
CA LYS A 27 -10.91 3.31 21.36
C LYS A 27 -10.21 2.33 20.42
N GLU A 28 -10.70 1.09 20.33
CA GLU A 28 -10.16 0.08 19.41
C GLU A 28 -10.32 0.51 17.94
N CYS A 29 -11.47 1.09 17.59
CA CYS A 29 -11.70 1.68 16.27
C CYS A 29 -10.69 2.80 15.97
N SER A 30 -10.50 3.74 16.90
CA SER A 30 -9.55 4.85 16.76
C SER A 30 -8.12 4.35 16.58
N SER A 31 -7.67 3.38 17.38
CA SER A 31 -6.33 2.81 17.25
C SER A 31 -6.13 2.09 15.91
N ALA A 32 -7.15 1.40 15.41
CA ALA A 32 -7.10 0.77 14.09
C ALA A 32 -7.04 1.81 12.96
N VAL A 33 -7.75 2.93 13.09
CA VAL A 33 -7.69 4.04 12.13
C VAL A 33 -6.30 4.68 12.10
N GLU A 34 -5.68 4.94 13.26
CA GLU A 34 -4.33 5.48 13.35
C GLU A 34 -3.31 4.62 12.60
N LYS A 35 -3.35 3.29 12.79
CA LYS A 35 -2.50 2.35 12.05
C LYS A 35 -2.81 2.33 10.55
N LEU A 36 -4.08 2.42 10.17
CA LEU A 36 -4.48 2.40 8.77
C LEU A 36 -4.01 3.66 8.01
N MET A 37 -3.97 4.81 8.70
CA MET A 37 -3.49 6.07 8.17
C MET A 37 -2.02 6.05 7.73
N GLU A 38 -1.22 5.10 8.23
CA GLU A 38 0.16 4.89 7.76
C GLU A 38 0.25 4.41 6.31
N TYR A 39 -0.82 3.80 5.79
CA TYR A 39 -0.86 3.17 4.47
C TYR A 39 -1.79 3.87 3.49
N LEU A 40 -2.93 4.37 3.97
CA LEU A 40 -3.98 4.94 3.15
C LEU A 40 -4.60 6.17 3.84
N PRO A 41 -4.99 7.21 3.09
CA PRO A 41 -5.73 8.31 3.68
C PRO A 41 -7.10 7.82 4.17
N VAL A 42 -7.39 8.05 5.45
CA VAL A 42 -8.69 7.77 6.05
C VAL A 42 -9.41 9.09 6.30
N THR A 43 -10.57 9.26 5.68
CA THR A 43 -11.42 10.45 5.86
C THR A 43 -12.34 10.24 7.06
N THR A 44 -12.50 11.27 7.90
CA THR A 44 -13.57 11.29 8.90
C THR A 44 -14.85 11.86 8.29
N GLN A 45 -15.99 11.62 8.94
CA GLN A 45 -17.28 12.12 8.44
C GLN A 45 -17.34 13.66 8.45
N ASP A 46 -16.54 14.34 9.28
CA ASP A 46 -16.45 15.80 9.33
C ASP A 46 -15.63 16.40 8.17
N ASP A 47 -14.83 15.60 7.45
CA ASP A 47 -14.01 16.06 6.32
C ASP A 47 -14.72 15.95 4.96
N ALA A 48 -15.96 15.44 4.94
CA ALA A 48 -16.72 15.29 3.71
C ALA A 48 -17.43 16.62 3.34
N PRO A 49 -17.23 17.18 2.13
CA PRO A 49 -18.11 18.21 1.62
C PRO A 49 -19.55 17.68 1.60
N LEU A 50 -20.49 18.48 2.12
CA LEU A 50 -21.93 18.22 2.05
C LEU A 50 -22.34 17.74 0.64
N PRO A 51 -23.21 16.72 0.51
CA PRO A 51 -23.59 16.21 -0.80
C PRO A 51 -24.30 17.31 -1.60
N LEU A 52 -23.65 17.72 -2.68
CA LEU A 52 -24.11 18.71 -3.65
C LEU A 52 -25.23 18.08 -4.50
N ASN A 53 -26.43 17.97 -3.93
CA ASN A 53 -27.65 17.64 -4.66
C ASN A 53 -28.42 18.93 -4.97
N GLN A 54 -28.02 19.63 -6.03
CA GLN A 54 -28.88 20.61 -6.71
C GLN A 54 -28.81 20.36 -8.24
N PRO A 55 -29.96 20.32 -8.95
CA PRO A 55 -29.99 20.05 -10.39
C PRO A 55 -29.47 21.26 -11.21
N PRO A 56 -29.05 21.03 -12.48
CA PRO A 56 -28.23 21.97 -13.22
C PRO A 56 -29.06 23.17 -13.73
N ALA A 57 -28.70 24.37 -13.28
CA ALA A 57 -29.05 25.61 -13.96
C ALA A 57 -27.75 26.33 -14.33
N GLU A 58 -27.63 26.62 -15.63
CA GLU A 58 -26.52 27.32 -16.27
C GLU A 58 -26.23 28.66 -15.60
N ALA A 59 -24.97 28.87 -15.17
CA ALA A 59 -24.31 30.17 -15.19
C ALA A 59 -22.80 30.00 -14.92
N SER A 60 -22.02 30.21 -15.97
CA SER A 60 -20.70 30.85 -16.03
C SER A 60 -19.71 30.71 -14.87
N ALA A 61 -18.53 30.17 -15.21
CA ALA A 61 -17.32 29.99 -14.41
C ALA A 61 -16.79 31.30 -13.75
N PRO A 62 -15.84 31.23 -12.80
CA PRO A 62 -14.47 30.90 -13.17
C PRO A 62 -13.87 29.72 -12.38
N VAL A 63 -13.20 28.87 -13.16
CA VAL A 63 -12.30 27.81 -12.75
C VAL A 63 -11.13 28.43 -11.98
N ILE A 64 -11.03 28.17 -10.67
CA ILE A 64 -9.78 28.35 -9.94
C ILE A 64 -8.98 27.06 -10.15
N GLN A 65 -8.24 27.02 -11.26
CA GLN A 65 -7.09 26.13 -11.40
C GLN A 65 -6.07 26.56 -10.34
N GLN A 66 -5.97 25.82 -9.25
CA GLN A 66 -4.77 25.83 -8.43
C GLN A 66 -3.68 25.05 -9.17
N THR A 67 -3.05 25.79 -10.08
CA THR A 67 -1.65 25.81 -10.43
C THR A 67 -0.75 24.85 -9.63
N TRP A 68 -0.51 23.66 -10.18
CA TRP A 68 0.71 22.92 -9.94
C TRP A 68 1.86 23.63 -10.68
N GLN A 69 2.41 24.69 -10.09
CA GLN A 69 3.68 25.27 -10.51
C GLN A 69 4.81 24.50 -9.82
N GLY A 70 5.05 23.28 -10.30
CA GLY A 70 6.35 22.65 -10.19
C GLY A 70 7.18 23.11 -11.39
N LYS A 71 8.14 23.99 -11.16
CA LYS A 71 9.10 24.51 -12.14
C LYS A 71 9.74 23.33 -12.89
N ALA A 72 9.28 23.08 -14.12
CA ALA A 72 9.94 22.18 -15.05
C ALA A 72 11.29 22.81 -15.44
N VAL A 73 12.34 22.44 -14.70
CA VAL A 73 13.70 22.63 -15.17
C VAL A 73 13.91 21.56 -16.24
N GLY A 74 13.96 22.00 -17.49
CA GLY A 74 14.25 21.15 -18.62
C GLY A 74 15.57 20.41 -18.39
N ILE A 75 15.47 19.10 -18.27
CA ILE A 75 16.58 18.19 -18.54
C ILE A 75 16.12 17.45 -19.79
N GLU A 76 16.66 17.86 -20.93
CA GLU A 76 16.61 17.08 -22.16
C GLU A 76 16.95 15.62 -21.84
N PRO A 77 16.15 14.63 -22.28
CA PRO A 77 16.50 13.24 -22.07
C PRO A 77 17.77 12.93 -22.88
N GLU A 78 18.90 12.80 -22.18
CA GLU A 78 20.15 12.33 -22.75
C GLU A 78 19.91 10.91 -23.27
N VAL A 79 19.76 10.77 -24.60
CA VAL A 79 19.65 9.47 -25.26
C VAL A 79 21.03 8.82 -25.21
N VAL A 80 21.33 8.13 -24.12
CA VAL A 80 22.58 7.39 -23.97
C VAL A 80 22.46 6.07 -24.74
N GLN A 81 22.95 6.06 -25.98
CA GLN A 81 23.01 4.87 -26.81
C GLN A 81 24.28 4.06 -26.48
N GLY A 82 24.13 2.91 -25.81
CA GLY A 82 25.23 1.99 -25.52
C GLY A 82 25.01 1.08 -24.31
N SER A 83 26.05 0.32 -23.93
CA SER A 83 26.03 -0.50 -22.70
C SER A 83 26.27 0.37 -21.47
N LEU A 84 25.35 0.33 -20.50
CA LEU A 84 25.47 1.03 -19.23
C LEU A 84 25.79 0.07 -18.09
N SER A 85 26.55 0.54 -17.11
CA SER A 85 26.72 -0.22 -15.87
C SER A 85 25.42 -0.20 -15.06
N ILE A 86 25.13 -1.30 -14.36
CA ILE A 86 23.95 -1.43 -13.48
C ILE A 86 23.87 -0.25 -12.50
N LYS A 87 25.02 0.23 -11.99
CA LYS A 87 25.12 1.39 -11.11
C LYS A 87 24.57 2.67 -11.76
N ARG A 88 24.96 2.96 -13.00
CA ARG A 88 24.49 4.15 -13.73
C ARG A 88 23.01 4.05 -14.08
N LEU A 89 22.55 2.86 -14.47
CA LEU A 89 21.15 2.60 -14.77
C LEU A 89 20.27 2.79 -13.51
N ALA A 90 20.72 2.26 -12.37
CA ALA A 90 20.01 2.43 -11.10
C ALA A 90 19.91 3.90 -10.69
N GLN A 91 21.01 4.67 -10.78
CA GLN A 91 21.02 6.11 -10.48
C GLN A 91 20.09 6.91 -11.41
N HIS A 92 20.05 6.57 -12.69
CA HIS A 92 19.16 7.25 -13.64
C HIS A 92 17.69 6.93 -13.36
N LEU A 93 17.35 5.67 -13.08
CA LEU A 93 15.96 5.24 -12.85
C LEU A 93 15.42 5.69 -11.48
N LEU A 94 16.25 5.70 -10.44
CA LEU A 94 15.86 6.09 -9.08
C LEU A 94 16.04 7.59 -8.81
N GLY A 95 16.76 8.31 -9.68
CA GLY A 95 17.14 9.70 -9.46
C GLY A 95 18.08 9.88 -8.26
N GLU A 96 18.08 11.07 -7.66
CA GLU A 96 18.85 11.41 -6.45
C GLU A 96 18.18 10.96 -5.14
N THR A 97 17.05 10.24 -5.24
CA THR A 97 16.25 9.87 -4.07
C THR A 97 16.82 8.62 -3.41
N ALA A 98 17.03 8.67 -2.08
CA ALA A 98 17.52 7.53 -1.32
C ALA A 98 16.61 6.31 -1.51
N VAL A 99 17.21 5.16 -1.83
CA VAL A 99 16.49 3.88 -2.00
C VAL A 99 16.05 3.39 -0.62
N THR A 100 14.93 3.89 -0.15
CA THR A 100 14.28 3.37 1.05
C THR A 100 13.35 2.25 0.62
N LEU A 101 13.47 1.09 1.27
CA LEU A 101 12.52 0.02 1.07
C LEU A 101 11.11 0.53 1.42
N PRO A 102 10.06 0.13 0.66
CA PRO A 102 8.69 0.48 0.99
C PRO A 102 8.37 0.17 2.45
N GLN A 103 7.53 0.99 3.09
CA GLN A 103 7.26 0.90 4.53
C GLN A 103 6.78 -0.48 4.99
N VAL A 104 6.13 -1.25 4.12
CA VAL A 104 5.72 -2.63 4.37
C VAL A 104 6.88 -3.55 4.78
N TYR A 105 8.11 -3.27 4.33
CA TYR A 105 9.30 -4.03 4.68
C TYR A 105 9.88 -3.66 6.06
N ARG A 106 9.46 -2.55 6.66
CA ARG A 106 9.95 -2.12 7.99
C ARG A 106 9.35 -2.92 9.14
N HIS A 107 8.23 -3.61 8.90
CA HIS A 107 7.50 -4.38 9.91
C HIS A 107 7.72 -5.90 9.77
N GLY A 108 8.65 -6.33 8.92
CA GLY A 108 8.85 -7.73 8.53
C GLY A 108 9.44 -8.68 9.58
N SER A 109 9.45 -8.30 10.87
CA SER A 109 9.87 -9.21 11.93
C SER A 109 8.63 -9.93 12.46
N LEU A 110 8.27 -11.06 11.83
CA LEU A 110 7.31 -12.00 12.44
C LEU A 110 7.85 -12.39 13.82
N ALA A 111 7.15 -12.03 14.89
CA ALA A 111 7.55 -12.45 16.22
C ALA A 111 7.42 -13.97 16.34
N GLN A 112 8.17 -14.57 17.27
CA GLN A 112 8.09 -16.00 17.57
C GLN A 112 6.68 -16.34 18.07
N GLY A 113 5.79 -16.72 17.16
CA GLY A 113 4.37 -16.99 17.43
C GLY A 113 3.42 -16.54 16.31
N ASP A 114 3.78 -15.50 15.56
CA ASP A 114 2.90 -14.94 14.51
C ASP A 114 2.84 -15.80 13.24
N LEU A 115 3.75 -16.77 13.10
CA LEU A 115 3.84 -17.64 11.94
C LEU A 115 2.80 -18.77 11.98
N GLU A 116 2.32 -19.16 13.15
CA GLU A 116 1.43 -20.32 13.33
C GLU A 116 0.12 -20.19 12.54
N PRO A 117 -0.61 -19.05 12.54
CA PRO A 117 -1.82 -18.89 11.74
C PRO A 117 -1.56 -19.05 10.23
N PHE A 118 -0.43 -18.56 9.74
CA PHE A 118 -0.06 -18.69 8.33
C PHE A 118 0.26 -20.14 7.97
N LEU A 119 1.02 -20.85 8.81
CA LEU A 119 1.31 -22.26 8.61
C LEU A 119 0.02 -23.10 8.58
N ARG A 120 -0.95 -22.81 9.44
CA ARG A 120 -2.25 -23.50 9.42
C ARG A 120 -2.99 -23.32 8.10
N VAL A 121 -2.90 -22.14 7.47
CA VAL A 121 -3.48 -21.90 6.13
C VAL A 121 -2.71 -22.68 5.07
N CYS A 122 -1.38 -22.68 5.12
CA CYS A 122 -0.55 -23.43 4.18
C CYS A 122 -0.80 -24.95 4.24
N LEU A 123 -1.02 -25.50 5.44
CA LEU A 123 -1.31 -26.92 5.66
C LEU A 123 -2.66 -27.38 5.08
N LEU A 124 -3.52 -26.45 4.62
CA LEU A 124 -4.74 -26.80 3.88
C LEU A 124 -4.42 -27.32 2.47
N ASP A 125 -3.23 -27.02 1.94
CA ASP A 125 -2.74 -27.57 0.67
C ASP A 125 -1.95 -28.87 0.93
N PRO A 126 -2.39 -30.02 0.40
CA PRO A 126 -1.68 -31.30 0.58
C PRO A 126 -0.26 -31.31 0.01
N SER A 127 0.04 -30.44 -0.96
CA SER A 127 1.36 -30.34 -1.61
C SER A 127 2.36 -29.50 -0.82
N PHE A 128 1.91 -28.76 0.19
CA PHE A 128 2.73 -27.81 0.92
C PHE A 128 3.95 -28.47 1.58
N HIS A 129 3.80 -29.67 2.13
CA HIS A 129 4.92 -30.40 2.75
C HIS A 129 6.04 -30.71 1.75
N ALA A 130 5.71 -31.23 0.58
CA ALA A 130 6.69 -31.52 -0.47
C ALA A 130 7.36 -30.24 -1.00
N PHE A 131 6.59 -29.14 -1.10
CA PHE A 131 7.15 -27.84 -1.45
C PHE A 131 8.19 -27.37 -0.42
N VAL A 132 7.90 -27.46 0.88
CA VAL A 132 8.82 -27.08 1.95
C VAL A 132 10.11 -27.91 1.91
N GLU A 133 10.00 -29.22 1.70
CA GLU A 133 11.17 -30.11 1.55
C GLU A 133 12.05 -29.71 0.35
N ASN A 134 11.43 -29.37 -0.78
CA ASN A 134 12.17 -28.90 -1.96
C ASN A 134 12.88 -27.56 -1.69
N VAL A 135 12.21 -26.61 -1.04
CA VAL A 135 12.81 -25.31 -0.68
C VAL A 135 14.00 -25.52 0.26
N GLU A 136 13.85 -26.37 1.28
CA GLU A 136 14.93 -26.69 2.20
C GLU A 136 16.11 -27.39 1.48
N GLY A 137 15.80 -28.25 0.52
CA GLY A 137 16.78 -28.89 -0.38
C GLY A 137 17.59 -27.86 -1.18
N GLU A 138 16.93 -26.91 -1.82
CA GLU A 138 17.61 -25.86 -2.59
C GLU A 138 18.43 -24.92 -1.70
N LEU A 139 17.92 -24.54 -0.53
CA LEU A 139 18.67 -23.73 0.42
C LEU A 139 19.95 -24.44 0.88
N ARG A 140 19.88 -25.74 1.20
CA ARG A 140 21.07 -26.51 1.56
C ARG A 140 22.14 -26.52 0.46
N LYS A 141 21.76 -26.55 -0.81
CA LYS A 141 22.71 -26.46 -1.94
C LYS A 141 23.40 -25.10 -1.94
N LEU A 142 22.63 -24.01 -1.80
CA LEU A 142 23.16 -22.65 -1.77
C LEU A 142 24.08 -22.37 -0.57
N LEU A 143 23.91 -23.06 0.55
CA LEU A 143 24.79 -22.92 1.72
C LEU A 143 26.09 -23.75 1.62
N GLN A 144 26.20 -24.63 0.62
CA GLN A 144 27.38 -25.48 0.40
C GLN A 144 28.28 -24.96 -0.74
N ASP A 145 27.82 -23.97 -1.51
CA ASP A 145 28.60 -23.18 -2.47
C ASP A 145 29.25 -21.96 -1.80
#